data_AF-A0A151EMY2-F1
#
_entry.id   AF-A0A151EMY2-F1
#
_cell.length_a   1.000
_cell.length_b   1.000
_cell.length_c   1.000
_cell.angle_alpha   90.00
_cell.angle_beta   90.00
_cell.angle_gamma   90.00
#
_symmetry.space_group_name_H-M   'P 1'
#
loop_
_entity.id
_entity.type
_entity.pdbx_description
1 polymer ?
#
loop_
_entity_poly.entity_id
_entity_poly.type
_entity_poly.pdbx_seq_one_letter_code
_entity_poly.pdbx_strand_id
1 'polypeptide(L)'
;MTTEKKMELTEGSTYKITSIGGRDSVLETEGMFKGFISIGVDETGLLMELSKSHGKLVGKIRIVPLHVILLIDVLDAKENQIKDDFKGISHYVG
;
A
#
# COMPACT_ATOMS: atom_id res chain seq x y z
N MET A 1 -7.55 -10.16 29.88
CA MET A 1 -7.99 -9.84 28.50
C MET A 1 -6.76 -9.37 27.75
N THR A 2 -6.16 -10.25 26.96
CA THR A 2 -5.01 -9.89 26.11
C THR A 2 -5.57 -9.05 24.98
N THR A 3 -5.26 -7.76 24.95
CA THR A 3 -5.65 -6.88 23.84
C THR A 3 -4.95 -7.42 22.60
N GLU A 4 -5.66 -8.16 21.74
CA GLU A 4 -5.13 -8.59 20.46
C GLU A 4 -4.77 -7.33 19.67
N LYS A 5 -3.48 -7.10 19.46
CA LYS A 5 -2.95 -5.95 18.71
C LYS A 5 -3.46 -6.14 17.28
N LYS A 6 -4.52 -5.41 16.89
CA LYS A 6 -5.03 -5.43 15.51
C LYS A 6 -3.92 -5.03 14.56
N MET A 7 -3.63 -5.88 13.60
CA MET A 7 -2.66 -5.60 12.55
C MET A 7 -3.36 -4.88 11.41
N GLU A 8 -2.79 -3.75 11.01
CA GLU A 8 -3.28 -2.90 9.92
C GLU A 8 -2.12 -2.51 9.00
N LEU A 9 -2.40 -2.19 7.74
CA LEU A 9 -1.40 -1.59 6.87
C LEU A 9 -0.99 -0.24 7.46
N THR A 10 0.30 -0.09 7.76
CA THR A 10 0.82 1.06 8.50
C THR A 10 1.80 1.82 7.63
N GLU A 11 1.56 3.12 7.44
CA GLU A 11 2.43 3.97 6.62
C GLU A 11 3.89 3.87 7.09
N GLY A 12 4.82 3.82 6.15
CA GLY A 12 6.24 3.64 6.46
C GLY A 12 6.68 2.17 6.61
N SER A 13 5.74 1.23 6.68
CA SER A 13 6.04 -0.21 6.64
C SER A 13 6.37 -0.66 5.22
N THR A 14 7.17 -1.73 5.12
CA THR A 14 7.57 -2.32 3.84
C THR A 14 6.74 -3.55 3.54
N TYR A 15 6.19 -3.60 2.33
CA TYR A 15 5.37 -4.72 1.87
C TYR A 15 5.82 -5.17 0.48
N LYS A 16 5.49 -6.43 0.16
CA LYS A 16 5.53 -6.96 -1.19
C LYS A 16 4.10 -7.29 -1.61
N ILE A 17 3.66 -6.66 -2.69
CA ILE A 17 2.33 -6.87 -3.27
C ILE A 17 2.49 -7.68 -4.54
N THR A 18 1.71 -8.74 -4.69
CA THR A 18 1.54 -9.41 -5.99
C THR A 18 0.15 -9.11 -6.50
N SER A 19 0.07 -8.53 -7.69
CA SER A 19 -1.19 -8.15 -8.34
C SER A 19 -1.33 -8.82 -9.70
N ILE A 20 -2.54 -8.80 -10.25
CA ILE A 20 -2.79 -9.18 -11.64
C ILE A 20 -2.01 -8.20 -12.55
N GLY A 21 -1.22 -8.75 -13.47
CA GLY A 21 -0.53 -8.01 -14.52
C GLY A 21 -1.27 -8.16 -15.85
N GLY A 22 -0.62 -8.80 -16.83
CA GLY A 22 -1.25 -9.29 -18.06
C GLY A 22 -2.02 -10.61 -17.88
N ARG A 23 -2.58 -11.13 -18.97
CA ARG A 23 -3.53 -12.26 -19.01
C ARG A 23 -3.10 -13.48 -18.16
N ASP A 24 -1.81 -13.82 -18.17
CA ASP A 24 -1.27 -14.98 -17.43
C ASP A 24 -0.03 -14.61 -16.61
N SER A 25 0.07 -13.35 -16.18
CA SER A 25 1.24 -12.85 -15.46
C SER A 25 0.86 -12.08 -14.22
N VAL A 26 1.69 -12.20 -13.20
CA VAL A 26 1.61 -11.38 -11.99
C VAL A 26 2.59 -10.22 -12.08
N LEU A 27 2.26 -9.13 -11.40
CA LEU A 27 3.16 -8.00 -11.19
C LEU A 27 3.54 -7.95 -9.72
N GLU A 28 4.83 -7.98 -9.43
CA GLU A 28 5.35 -7.78 -8.08
C GLU A 28 5.66 -6.29 -7.84
N THR A 29 5.23 -5.78 -6.69
CA THR A 29 5.48 -4.43 -6.23
C THR A 29 5.99 -4.50 -4.80
N GLU A 30 7.30 -4.41 -4.63
CA GLU A 30 7.95 -4.24 -3.33
C GLU A 30 8.23 -2.75 -3.05
N GLY A 31 7.87 -2.28 -1.86
CA GLY A 31 8.06 -0.89 -1.50
C GLY A 31 7.52 -0.52 -0.13
N MET A 32 7.66 0.75 0.20
CA MET A 32 7.10 1.34 1.41
C MET A 32 5.66 1.80 1.15
N PHE A 33 4.74 1.41 2.03
CA PHE A 33 3.35 1.86 1.96
C PHE A 33 3.23 3.34 2.37
N LYS A 34 2.47 4.09 1.58
CA LYS A 34 2.25 5.54 1.72
C LYS A 34 0.78 5.93 1.94
N GLY A 35 -0.10 4.95 2.12
CA GLY A 35 -1.54 5.18 2.28
C GLY A 35 -2.36 4.74 1.08
N PHE A 36 -3.61 5.18 1.06
CA PHE A 36 -4.59 4.87 0.02
C PHE A 36 -4.94 6.11 -0.80
N ILE A 37 -5.41 5.93 -2.03
CA ILE A 37 -5.92 7.00 -2.89
C ILE A 37 -7.19 6.58 -3.61
N SER A 38 -8.05 7.55 -3.91
CA SER A 38 -9.18 7.36 -4.83
C SER A 38 -8.70 7.39 -6.28
N ILE A 39 -9.16 6.44 -7.09
CA ILE A 39 -8.96 6.38 -8.53
C ILE A 39 -10.32 6.62 -9.19
N GLY A 40 -10.63 7.87 -9.52
CA GLY A 40 -11.98 8.22 -9.96
C GLY A 40 -13.01 8.10 -8.82
N VAL A 41 -14.21 7.61 -9.15
CA VAL A 41 -15.38 7.67 -8.25
C VAL A 41 -15.48 6.47 -7.31
N ASP A 42 -15.25 5.25 -7.81
CA ASP A 42 -15.60 4.00 -7.10
C ASP A 42 -14.41 3.07 -6.89
N GLU A 43 -13.19 3.53 -7.15
CA GLU A 43 -12.00 2.70 -7.07
C GLU A 43 -10.98 3.29 -6.08
N THR A 44 -10.34 2.41 -5.31
CA THR A 44 -9.30 2.76 -4.34
C THR A 44 -8.02 2.00 -4.69
N GLY A 45 -6.88 2.66 -4.58
CA GLY A 45 -5.56 2.07 -4.77
C GLY A 45 -4.65 2.22 -3.55
N LEU A 46 -3.68 1.32 -3.43
CA LEU A 46 -2.54 1.43 -2.51
C LEU A 46 -1.46 2.29 -3.15
N LEU A 47 -0.89 3.20 -2.38
CA LEU A 47 0.32 3.93 -2.76
C LEU A 47 1.55 3.22 -2.20
N MET A 48 2.44 2.85 -3.11
CA MET A 48 3.72 2.23 -2.78
C MET A 48 4.86 3.09 -3.33
N GLU A 49 5.77 3.52 -2.46
CA GLU A 49 7.07 4.05 -2.88
C GLU A 49 7.99 2.87 -3.19
N LEU A 50 8.42 2.75 -4.44
CA LEU A 50 9.12 1.56 -4.94
C LEU A 50 10.52 1.42 -4.37
N SER A 51 10.83 0.21 -3.88
CA SER A 51 12.15 -0.13 -3.33
C SER A 51 13.21 -0.22 -4.43
N LYS A 52 14.48 -0.42 -4.01
CA LYS A 52 15.65 -0.60 -4.89
C LYS A 52 15.49 -1.74 -5.91
N SER A 53 14.61 -2.71 -5.66
CA SER A 53 14.36 -3.85 -6.56
C SER A 53 13.77 -3.44 -7.91
N HIS A 54 13.23 -2.22 -8.04
CA HIS A 54 12.59 -1.72 -9.28
C HIS A 54 13.52 -0.89 -10.19
N GLY A 55 14.84 -0.89 -9.95
CA GLY A 55 15.83 -0.32 -10.86
C GLY A 55 15.65 1.17 -11.17
N LYS A 56 15.16 1.52 -12.37
CA LYS A 56 14.96 2.92 -12.77
C LYS A 56 13.74 3.57 -12.09
N LEU A 57 12.85 2.77 -11.52
CA LEU A 57 11.62 3.25 -10.87
C LEU A 57 11.78 3.43 -9.35
N VAL A 58 12.98 3.28 -8.81
CA VAL A 58 13.26 3.44 -7.38
C VAL A 58 12.83 4.83 -6.90
N GLY A 59 12.13 4.87 -5.76
CA GLY A 59 11.60 6.10 -5.17
C GLY A 59 10.41 6.70 -5.92
N LYS A 60 9.93 6.07 -7.00
CA LYS A 60 8.68 6.46 -7.66
C LYS A 60 7.50 5.90 -6.90
N ILE A 61 6.36 6.59 -6.99
CA ILE A 61 5.09 6.10 -6.46
C ILE A 61 4.42 5.21 -7.51
N ARG A 62 4.02 4.01 -7.10
CA ARG A 62 3.11 3.14 -7.84
C ARG A 62 1.77 3.10 -7.12
N ILE A 63 0.70 3.32 -7.88
CA ILE A 63 -0.66 3.09 -7.44
C ILE A 63 -1.05 1.68 -7.87
N VAL A 64 -1.42 0.83 -6.91
CA VAL A 64 -1.92 -0.53 -7.18
C VAL A 64 -3.41 -0.57 -6.82
N PRO A 65 -4.33 -0.72 -7.79
CA PRO A 65 -5.74 -0.84 -7.47
C PRO A 65 -6.03 -2.01 -6.54
N LEU A 66 -6.89 -1.80 -5.53
CA LEU A 66 -7.16 -2.84 -4.53
C LEU A 66 -7.78 -4.10 -5.16
N HIS A 67 -8.65 -3.91 -6.16
CA HIS A 67 -9.40 -5.00 -6.78
C HIS A 67 -8.52 -5.96 -7.60
N VAL A 68 -7.27 -5.60 -7.90
CA VAL A 68 -6.33 -6.46 -8.66
C VAL A 68 -5.31 -7.17 -7.78
N ILE A 69 -5.32 -6.95 -6.47
CA ILE A 69 -4.34 -7.52 -5.54
C ILE A 69 -4.66 -8.98 -5.29
N LEU A 70 -3.64 -9.84 -5.41
CA LEU A 70 -3.74 -11.27 -5.12
C LEU A 70 -3.24 -11.59 -3.71
N LEU A 71 -2.16 -10.95 -3.28
CA LEU A 71 -1.56 -11.12 -1.95
C LEU A 71 -0.75 -9.88 -1.53
N ILE A 72 -0.57 -9.75 -0.22
CA ILE A 72 0.28 -8.73 0.40
C ILE A 72 1.13 -9.43 1.48
N ASP A 73 2.44 -9.50 1.25
CA ASP A 73 3.39 -9.97 2.24
C ASP A 73 3.91 -8.79 3.06
N VAL A 74 3.98 -8.97 4.37
CA VAL A 74 4.53 -8.00 5.31
C VAL A 74 6.02 -8.27 5.49
N LEU A 75 6.86 -7.35 5.02
CA LEU A 75 8.32 -7.52 5.12
C LEU A 75 8.90 -6.82 6.36
N ASP A 76 8.40 -5.62 6.68
CA ASP A 76 8.78 -4.86 7.86
C ASP A 76 7.59 -4.03 8.33
N ALA A 77 6.99 -4.41 9.46
CA ALA A 77 5.87 -3.71 10.06
C ALA A 77 6.37 -2.68 11.07
N LYS A 78 6.08 -1.40 10.82
CA LYS A 78 6.24 -0.35 11.82
C LYS A 78 5.12 -0.43 12.83
N GLU A 79 5.41 0.00 14.05
CA GLU A 79 4.36 0.12 15.07
C GLU A 79 3.37 1.19 14.61
N ASN A 80 2.09 0.79 14.54
CA ASN A 80 1.01 1.73 14.31
C ASN A 80 0.97 2.67 15.52
N GLN A 81 1.46 3.91 15.36
CA GLN A 81 1.21 4.95 16.33
C GLN A 81 -0.29 5.25 16.20
N ILE A 82 -1.11 4.60 17.02
CA ILE A 82 -2.53 4.92 17.11
C ILE A 82 -2.61 6.38 17.57
N LYS A 83 -2.68 7.30 16.61
CA LYS A 83 -3.25 8.62 16.82
C LYS A 83 -4.72 8.45 16.52
N ASP A 84 -5.55 8.60 17.55
CA ASP A 84 -7.01 8.71 17.47
C ASP A 84 -7.43 9.96 16.66
N ASP A 85 -7.04 10.04 15.39
CA ASP A 85 -7.43 11.11 14.48
C ASP A 85 -7.82 10.50 13.13
N PHE A 86 -8.85 9.66 13.13
CA PHE A 86 -9.65 9.40 11.94
C PHE A 86 -10.48 10.66 11.64
N LYS A 87 -9.84 11.73 11.17
CA LYS A 87 -10.49 12.88 10.54
C LYS A 87 -10.23 12.80 9.04
N GLY A 88 -11.22 12.28 8.33
CA GLY A 88 -11.54 12.63 6.94
C GLY A 88 -10.43 12.42 5.92
N ILE A 89 -10.70 11.56 4.94
CA ILE A 89 -9.98 11.44 3.67
C ILE A 89 -9.48 12.83 3.23
N SER A 90 -8.16 13.04 3.30
CA SER A 90 -7.53 14.26 2.80
C SER A 90 -7.56 14.19 1.27
N HIS A 91 -8.47 14.94 0.68
CA HIS A 91 -8.49 15.16 -0.76
C HIS A 91 -7.25 15.97 -1.13
N TYR A 92 -6.28 15.34 -1.79
CA TYR A 92 -5.27 16.07 -2.53
C TYR A 92 -5.95 16.76 -3.72
N VAL A 93 -6.05 18.08 -3.66
CA VAL A 93 -6.47 18.93 -4.78
C VAL A 93 -5.19 19.50 -5.37
N GLY A 94 -4.82 19.02 -6.57
CA GLY A 94 -3.81 19.66 -7.41
C GLY A 94 -4.40 20.82 -8.20
#